data_AF-A0A398CIK3-F1
#
_entry.id   AF-A0A398CIK3-F1
#
_cell.length_a   1.000
_cell.length_b   1.000
_cell.length_c   1.000
_cell.angle_alpha   90.00
_cell.angle_beta   90.00
_cell.angle_gamma   90.00
#
_symmetry.space_group_name_H-M   'P 1'
#
loop_
_entity.id
_entity.type
_entity.pdbx_description
1 polymer ?
#
loop_
_entity_poly.entity_id
_entity_poly.type
_entity_poly.pdbx_seq_one_letter_code
_entity_poly.pdbx_strand_id
1 'polypeptide(L)' 'MILRDIREAIHSLDDTFLINKFISAAEYSMDDEFIQILLQEIKIRNLTLEQVLKELH' A
#
# COMPACT_ATOMS: atom_id res chain seq x y z
N MET A 1 -6.02 -18.15 -5.58
CA MET A 1 -6.73 -17.31 -6.56
C MET A 1 -6.90 -15.90 -6.00
N ILE A 2 -7.56 -15.75 -4.84
CA ILE A 2 -7.75 -14.49 -4.08
C ILE A 2 -6.52 -13.57 -4.02
N LEU A 3 -5.34 -14.12 -3.70
CA LEU A 3 -4.07 -13.36 -3.58
C LEU A 3 -3.62 -12.68 -4.88
N ARG A 4 -3.93 -13.26 -6.04
CA ARG A 4 -3.54 -12.71 -7.35
C ARG A 4 -4.42 -11.51 -7.69
N ASP A 5 -5.72 -11.63 -7.46
CA ASP A 5 -6.69 -10.55 -7.65
C ASP A 5 -6.39 -9.34 -6.74
N ILE A 6 -6.00 -9.59 -5.48
CA ILE A 6 -5.61 -8.52 -4.54
C ILE A 6 -4.35 -7.78 -5.01
N ARG A 7 -3.34 -8.51 -5.51
CA ARG A 7 -2.10 -7.90 -6.01
C ARG A 7 -2.35 -7.08 -7.27
N GLU A 8 -3.17 -7.56 -8.20
CA GLU A 8 -3.55 -6.80 -9.40
C GLU A 8 -4.35 -5.55 -9.05
N ALA A 9 -5.27 -5.64 -8.07
CA ALA A 9 -5.99 -4.48 -7.57
C ALA A 9 -5.05 -3.43 -6.96
N ILE A 10 -4.10 -3.86 -6.11
CA ILE A 10 -3.10 -2.97 -5.49
C ILE A 10 -2.19 -2.34 -6.55
N HIS A 11 -1.77 -3.10 -7.56
CA HIS A 11 -0.96 -2.60 -8.66
C HIS A 11 -1.69 -1.56 -9.52
N SER A 12 -3.02 -1.58 -9.54
CA SER A 12 -3.84 -0.58 -10.27
C SER A 12 -4.10 0.71 -9.48
N LEU A 13 -3.79 0.75 -8.18
CA LEU A 13 -3.99 1.94 -7.36
C LEU A 13 -3.00 3.04 -7.74
N ASP A 14 -3.44 4.29 -7.68
CA ASP A 14 -2.53 5.44 -7.70
C ASP A 14 -1.72 5.52 -6.40
N ASP A 15 -0.56 6.17 -6.45
CA ASP A 15 0.40 6.21 -5.35
C ASP A 15 -0.20 6.77 -4.05
N THR A 16 -0.98 7.86 -4.14
CA THR A 16 -1.72 8.44 -3.01
C THR A 16 -2.64 7.42 -2.33
N PHE A 17 -3.40 6.67 -3.13
CA PHE A 17 -4.35 5.67 -2.60
C PHE A 17 -3.62 4.48 -1.99
N LEU A 18 -2.53 4.03 -2.62
CA LEU A 18 -1.68 2.95 -2.12
C LEU A 18 -1.11 3.29 -0.74
N ILE A 19 -0.61 4.52 -0.58
CA ILE A 19 -0.04 5.02 0.65
C ILE A 19 -1.11 5.14 1.74
N ASN A 20 -2.26 5.75 1.44
CA ASN A 20 -3.37 5.87 2.39
C ASN A 20 -3.88 4.50 2.86
N LYS A 21 -4.01 3.54 1.94
CA LYS A 21 -4.37 2.15 2.27
C LYS A 21 -3.37 1.51 3.23
N PHE A 22 -2.07 1.73 3.00
CA PHE A 22 -1.01 1.21 3.87
C PHE A 22 -1.07 1.82 5.27
N ILE A 23 -1.21 3.14 5.38
CA ILE A 23 -1.31 3.84 6.68
C ILE A 23 -2.52 3.33 7.45
N SER A 24 -3.70 3.30 6.83
CA SER A 24 -4.92 2.78 7.47
C SER A 24 -4.76 1.30 7.87
N ALA A 25 -4.20 0.45 7.01
CA ALA A 25 -4.01 -0.95 7.34
C ALA A 25 -3.04 -1.15 8.53
N ALA A 26 -1.98 -0.34 8.60
CA ALA A 26 -1.02 -0.35 9.70
C ALA A 26 -1.62 0.18 11.02
N GLU A 27 -2.44 1.22 10.98
CA GLU A 27 -3.10 1.77 12.17
C GLU A 27 -4.17 0.85 12.77
N TYR A 28 -4.92 0.14 11.91
CA TYR A 28 -5.99 -0.75 12.35
C TYR A 28 -5.56 -2.20 12.57
N SER A 29 -4.24 -2.49 12.52
CA SER A 29 -3.68 -3.86 12.63
C SER A 29 -4.42 -4.87 11.75
N MET A 30 -4.73 -4.48 10.51
CA MET A 30 -5.32 -5.40 9.55
C MET A 30 -4.29 -6.44 9.09
N ASP A 31 -4.79 -7.62 8.72
CA ASP A 31 -4.07 -8.81 8.25
C ASP A 31 -2.64 -8.56 7.72
N ASP A 32 -1.65 -9.18 8.38
CA ASP A 32 -0.22 -9.07 8.05
C ASP A 32 0.07 -9.34 6.57
N GLU A 33 -0.67 -10.24 5.91
CA GLU A 33 -0.44 -10.56 4.50
C GLU A 33 -0.81 -9.38 3.59
N PHE A 34 -1.90 -8.69 3.90
CA PHE A 34 -2.34 -7.52 3.13
C PHE A 34 -1.35 -6.36 3.25
N ILE A 35 -0.85 -6.10 4.46
CA ILE A 35 0.19 -5.09 4.72
C ILE A 35 1.47 -5.41 3.93
N GLN A 36 1.88 -6.69 3.88
CA GLN A 36 3.05 -7.11 3.12
C GLN A 36 2.88 -6.88 1.62
N ILE A 37 1.70 -7.08 1.05
CA ILE A 37 1.44 -6.82 -0.37
C ILE A 37 1.53 -5.31 -0.66
N LEU A 38 0.96 -4.46 0.20
CA LEU A 38 1.07 -3.00 0.07
C LEU A 38 2.52 -2.53 0.16
N LEU A 39 3.30 -3.05 1.12
CA LEU A 39 4.73 -2.74 1.27
C LEU A 39 5.55 -3.17 0.07
N GLN A 40 5.26 -4.34 -0.52
CA GLN A 40 5.94 -4.78 -1.74
C GLN A 40 5.68 -3.82 -2.89
N GLU A 41 4.44 -3.37 -3.08
CA GLU A 41 4.10 -2.45 -4.15
C GLU A 41 4.77 -1.07 -3.96
N ILE A 42 4.75 -0.53 -2.74
CA ILE A 42 5.44 0.73 -2.40
C ILE A 42 6.94 0.64 -2.71
N LYS A 43 7.57 -0.51 -2.40
CA LYS A 43 8.98 -0.77 -2.74
C LYS A 43 9.21 -0.89 -4.25
N ILE A 44 8.33 -1.60 -4.97
CA ILE A 44 8.42 -1.76 -6.44
C ILE A 44 8.37 -0.39 -7.13
N ARG A 45 7.50 0.50 -6.66
CA ARG A 45 7.32 1.86 -7.20
C ARG A 45 8.35 2.87 -6.68
N ASN A 46 9.24 2.44 -5.78
CA ASN A 46 10.27 3.27 -5.16
C ASN A 46 9.70 4.56 -4.53
N LEU A 47 8.48 4.47 -3.98
CA LEU A 47 7.81 5.60 -3.36
C LEU A 47 8.55 5.95 -2.07
N THR A 48 9.03 7.19 -1.98
CA THR A 48 9.80 7.61 -0.81
C THR A 48 8.89 7.97 0.34
N LEU A 49 9.40 7.81 1.57
CA LEU A 49 8.73 8.28 2.79
C LEU A 49 8.38 9.77 2.71
N GLU A 50 9.12 10.57 1.95
CA GLU A 50 8.81 11.98 1.71
C GLU A 50 7.55 12.20 0.87
N GLN A 51 7.28 11.33 -0.11
CA GLN A 51 6.01 11.34 -0.85
C GLN A 51 4.86 10.87 0.04
N VAL A 52 5.11 9.88 0.90
CA VAL A 52 4.15 9.43 1.91
C VAL A 52 3.78 10.54 2.89
N LEU A 53 4.77 11.29 3.37
CA LEU A 53 4.59 12.38 4.32
C LEU A 53 3.95 13.63 3.69
N LYS A 54 4.08 13.83 2.38
CA LYS A 54 3.39 14.92 1.67
C LYS A 54 1.88 14.73 1.60
N GLU A 55 1.41 13.49 1.48
CA GLU A 55 -0.02 13.15 1.39
C GLU A 55 -0.71 13.09 2.77
N LEU A 56 0.06 13.14 3.86
CA LEU A 56 -0.42 13.16 5.24
C LEU A 56 -0.75 14.58 5.75
N HIS A 57 -0.51 15.62 4.95
CA HIS A 57 -0.78 17.04 5.28
C HIS A 57 -1.99 17.61 4.53
#